data_AF-A0AAW2PWZ2-F1
#
_entry.id   AF-A0AAW2PWZ2-F1
#
_cell.length_a   1.000
_cell.length_b   1.000
_cell.length_c   1.000
_cell.angle_alpha   90.00
_cell.angle_beta   90.00
_cell.angle_gamma   90.00
#
_symmetry.space_group_name_H-M   'P 1'
#
loop_
_entity.id
_entity.type
_entity.pdbx_description
1 polymer ?
#
loop_
_entity_poly.entity_id
_entity_poly.type
_entity_poly.pdbx_seq_one_letter_code
_entity_poly.pdbx_strand_id
1 'polypeptide(L)'
;MALVLHSAANKNAYKALIAAEYSGVKVELVKNFEMGVSNKTPEFIKMNPIGKIPVLETPDGPIFESNAIARYVARSNPDGTLYGSSLIEYAHIEQWIDFSASEIDVSLGNWLYPRLGYRVYLPPAEEAAITSLKRALGALNTHLASNTYLVGHGVTLADIVMVCNLAYGFKTILTKSFTSEFPHVERYIWTLINQPNFKKIWGDFTQAESIPPVASKKPAQPKESAKPKKEEPKKEVKKEEVKPKEVVEEEEAPKPKAKNPLDLLPPSKMILDEWKRLYSNTKTNFREVAIKGFWDMYDSEGYSLWFCDYKYNDENTVSFVTLNKVSGFLQRMDLARKYAFGKMLIIGAEAPYKVKGLWLFRGTEIPQFVLDECYDMELYEWKKVDINDEAQKERVNQMIEDAEPFEGEALLDAKCFK
;
A
#
# COMPACT_ATOMS: atom_id res chain seq x y z
N MET A 1 39.02 7.46 6.49
CA MET A 1 38.50 6.09 6.65
C MET A 1 37.39 5.89 5.62
N ALA A 2 37.22 4.68 5.09
CA ALA A 2 36.11 4.38 4.20
C ALA A 2 34.80 4.31 5.01
N LEU A 3 33.72 4.89 4.50
CA LEU A 3 32.39 4.72 5.07
C LEU A 3 31.85 3.37 4.61
N VAL A 4 31.12 2.66 5.46
CA VAL A 4 30.60 1.31 5.14
C VAL A 4 29.10 1.38 4.92
N LEU A 5 28.63 0.92 3.77
CA LEU A 5 27.21 0.93 3.39
C LEU A 5 26.64 -0.49 3.46
N HIS A 6 25.72 -0.71 4.40
CA HIS A 6 24.98 -1.96 4.54
C HIS A 6 23.72 -1.92 3.69
N SER A 7 23.75 -2.61 2.55
CA SER A 7 22.60 -2.75 1.66
C SER A 7 22.82 -3.86 0.63
N ALA A 8 21.74 -4.40 0.09
CA ALA A 8 21.77 -5.03 -1.22
C ALA A 8 21.92 -3.96 -2.32
N ALA A 9 22.37 -4.36 -3.51
CA ALA A 9 22.45 -3.48 -4.68
C ALA A 9 21.03 -3.08 -5.14
N ASN A 10 20.65 -1.83 -4.89
CA ASN A 10 19.34 -1.29 -5.24
C ASN A 10 19.40 0.23 -5.46
N LYS A 11 18.31 0.80 -6.01
CA LYS A 11 18.21 2.23 -6.32
C LYS A 11 18.51 3.16 -5.14
N ASN A 12 18.18 2.74 -3.92
CA ASN A 12 18.35 3.57 -2.72
C ASN A 12 19.81 3.58 -2.26
N ALA A 13 20.52 2.45 -2.35
CA ALA A 13 21.96 2.40 -2.10
C ALA A 13 22.74 3.19 -3.16
N TYR A 14 22.30 3.15 -4.41
CA TYR A 14 22.99 3.80 -5.53
C TYR A 14 23.02 5.32 -5.40
N LYS A 15 22.05 5.94 -4.73
CA LYS A 15 22.09 7.38 -4.40
C LYS A 15 23.40 7.75 -3.68
N ALA A 16 23.75 6.98 -2.65
CA ALA A 16 24.94 7.21 -1.85
C ALA A 16 26.22 6.88 -2.63
N LEU A 17 26.23 5.78 -3.37
CA LEU A 17 27.40 5.36 -4.16
C LEU A 17 27.71 6.34 -5.30
N ILE A 18 26.70 6.88 -5.98
CA ILE A 18 26.91 7.87 -7.03
C ILE A 18 27.34 9.21 -6.43
N ALA A 19 26.74 9.64 -5.32
CA ALA A 19 27.20 10.82 -4.60
C ALA A 19 28.67 10.68 -4.16
N ALA A 20 29.08 9.48 -3.74
CA ALA A 20 30.45 9.17 -3.37
C ALA A 20 31.43 9.37 -4.55
N GLU A 21 31.06 8.95 -5.76
CA GLU A 21 31.85 9.16 -6.98
C GLU A 21 32.04 10.64 -7.31
N TYR A 22 30.98 11.46 -7.18
CA TYR A 22 31.08 12.90 -7.43
C TYR A 22 31.84 13.65 -6.32
N SER A 23 31.68 13.25 -5.06
CA SER A 23 32.34 13.90 -3.93
C SER A 23 33.76 13.40 -3.66
N GLY A 24 34.21 12.32 -4.33
CA GLY A 24 35.50 11.69 -4.07
C GLY A 24 35.57 10.97 -2.72
N VAL A 25 34.43 10.69 -2.11
CA VAL A 25 34.32 10.03 -0.79
C VAL A 25 34.35 8.53 -1.00
N LYS A 26 35.14 7.81 -0.19
CA LYS A 26 35.19 6.35 -0.29
C LYS A 26 34.03 5.71 0.50
N VAL A 27 33.07 5.12 -0.20
CA VAL A 27 31.97 4.34 0.38
C VAL A 27 32.07 2.89 -0.10
N GLU A 28 32.18 1.95 0.84
CA GLU A 28 32.28 0.52 0.55
C GLU A 28 30.95 -0.18 0.83
N LEU A 29 30.37 -0.82 -0.18
CA LEU A 29 29.19 -1.66 -0.01
C LEU A 29 29.59 -2.98 0.66
N VAL A 30 28.88 -3.37 1.72
CA VAL A 30 29.15 -4.62 2.43
C VAL A 30 29.01 -5.82 1.49
N LYS A 31 30.01 -6.69 1.52
CA LYS A 31 30.01 -7.96 0.77
C LYS A 31 29.06 -8.95 1.44
N ASN A 32 28.38 -9.76 0.65
CA ASN A 32 27.50 -10.85 1.11
C ASN A 32 26.32 -10.38 1.97
N PHE A 33 25.80 -9.17 1.72
CA PHE A 33 24.58 -8.72 2.38
C PHE A 33 23.37 -9.53 1.90
N GLU A 34 22.64 -10.15 2.83
CA GLU A 34 21.45 -10.97 2.53
C GLU A 34 20.19 -10.32 3.11
N MET A 35 19.29 -9.87 2.22
CA MET A 35 18.01 -9.28 2.62
C MET A 35 17.10 -10.34 3.26
N GLY A 36 16.61 -10.05 4.45
CA GLY A 36 15.85 -10.96 5.30
C GLY A 36 16.68 -11.63 6.38
N VAL A 37 18.01 -11.61 6.28
CA VAL A 37 18.95 -12.21 7.24
C VAL A 37 19.83 -11.14 7.86
N SER A 38 20.68 -10.48 7.08
CA SER A 38 21.62 -9.46 7.56
C SER A 38 20.92 -8.26 8.19
N ASN A 39 19.78 -7.82 7.63
CA ASN A 39 18.99 -6.69 8.18
C ASN A 39 18.11 -7.06 9.38
N LYS A 40 18.15 -8.31 9.85
CA LYS A 40 17.38 -8.80 11.00
C LYS A 40 18.25 -9.16 12.20
N THR A 41 19.57 -9.08 12.08
CA THR A 41 20.46 -9.35 13.22
C THR A 41 20.35 -8.23 14.26
N PRO A 42 20.57 -8.53 15.56
CA PRO A 42 20.54 -7.52 16.61
C PRO A 42 21.47 -6.35 16.35
N GLU A 43 22.64 -6.60 15.76
CA GLU A 43 23.65 -5.59 15.41
C GLU A 43 23.11 -4.62 14.36
N PHE A 44 22.41 -5.13 13.34
CA PHE A 44 21.80 -4.27 12.32
C PHE A 44 20.61 -3.49 12.87
N ILE A 45 19.75 -4.12 13.67
CA ILE A 45 18.59 -3.45 14.29
C ILE A 45 19.02 -2.33 15.24
N LYS A 46 20.19 -2.47 15.89
CA LYS A 46 20.79 -1.39 16.68
C LYS A 46 21.15 -0.16 15.83
N MET A 47 21.52 -0.35 14.56
CA MET A 47 21.82 0.75 13.64
C MET A 47 20.57 1.34 12.99
N ASN A 48 19.59 0.50 12.64
CA ASN A 48 18.29 0.93 12.11
C ASN A 48 17.17 0.13 12.80
N PRO A 49 16.41 0.74 13.73
CA PRO A 49 15.35 0.07 14.46
C PRO A 49 14.24 -0.51 13.57
N ILE A 50 14.06 0.01 12.36
CA ILE A 50 13.05 -0.45 11.39
C ILE A 50 13.57 -1.68 10.59
N GLY A 51 14.88 -1.95 10.63
CA GLY A 51 15.51 -3.05 9.89
C GLY A 51 15.43 -2.89 8.37
N LYS A 52 15.37 -1.64 7.88
CA LYS A 52 15.39 -1.31 6.45
C LYS A 52 16.81 -1.00 5.97
N ILE A 53 17.02 -1.12 4.67
CA ILE A 53 18.25 -0.74 3.98
C ILE A 53 17.99 0.46 3.06
N PRO A 54 19.01 1.28 2.76
CA PRO A 54 20.40 1.20 3.22
C PRO A 54 20.63 1.77 4.64
N VAL A 55 21.77 1.39 5.23
CA VAL A 55 22.35 1.99 6.45
C VAL A 55 23.82 2.30 6.21
N LEU A 56 24.28 3.50 6.54
CA LEU A 56 25.68 3.92 6.44
C LEU A 56 26.31 3.94 7.84
N GLU A 57 27.38 3.19 8.04
CA GLU A 57 28.23 3.33 9.21
C GLU A 57 29.25 4.46 9.00
N THR A 58 29.29 5.38 9.97
CA THR A 58 30.25 6.48 10.03
C THR A 58 31.03 6.40 11.36
N PRO A 59 32.18 7.08 11.48
CA PRO A 59 32.92 7.14 12.74
C PRO A 59 32.10 7.68 13.93
N ASP A 60 31.12 8.54 13.65
CA ASP A 60 30.30 9.22 14.67
C ASP A 60 28.96 8.49 14.94
N GLY A 61 28.68 7.41 14.20
CA GLY A 61 27.47 6.60 14.36
C GLY A 61 26.80 6.22 13.03
N PRO A 62 25.79 5.35 13.09
CA PRO A 62 25.05 4.93 11.90
C PRO A 62 24.03 5.97 11.43
N ILE A 63 23.84 6.05 10.12
CA ILE A 63 22.81 6.88 9.47
C ILE A 63 21.91 5.95 8.64
N PHE A 64 20.61 6.01 8.85
CA PHE A 64 19.61 5.35 8.00
C PHE A 64 18.79 6.39 7.23
N GLU A 65 17.94 5.94 6.29
CA GLU A 65 17.30 6.72 5.22
C GLU A 65 18.23 7.07 4.05
N SER A 66 17.88 6.61 2.86
CA SER A 66 18.76 6.74 1.68
C SER A 66 19.09 8.17 1.30
N ASN A 67 18.12 9.09 1.47
CA ASN A 67 18.32 10.50 1.14
C ASN A 67 19.21 11.17 2.20
N ALA A 68 19.08 10.82 3.49
CA ALA A 68 19.96 11.31 4.54
C ALA A 68 21.40 10.82 4.37
N ILE A 69 21.57 9.53 4.06
CA ILE A 69 22.88 8.93 3.73
C ILE A 69 23.52 9.67 2.53
N ALA A 70 22.76 9.90 1.45
CA ALA A 70 23.29 10.58 0.28
C ALA A 70 23.69 12.04 0.58
N ARG A 71 22.93 12.75 1.43
CA ARG A 71 23.30 14.09 1.93
C ARG A 71 24.61 14.05 2.72
N TYR A 72 24.75 13.09 3.64
CA TYR A 72 25.97 12.94 4.43
C TYR A 72 27.20 12.72 3.54
N VAL A 73 27.10 11.80 2.58
CA VAL A 73 28.18 11.52 1.63
C VAL A 73 28.50 12.75 0.77
N ALA A 74 27.48 13.44 0.24
CA ALA A 74 27.66 14.64 -0.56
C ALA A 74 28.42 15.74 0.20
N ARG A 75 28.04 15.96 1.47
CA ARG A 75 28.62 17.00 2.36
C ARG A 75 29.92 16.60 3.04
N SER A 76 30.34 15.35 2.93
CA SER A 76 31.62 14.88 3.48
C SER A 76 32.83 15.48 2.74
N ASN A 77 32.62 16.06 1.56
CA ASN A 77 33.59 16.91 0.87
C ASN A 77 33.17 18.39 1.02
N PRO A 78 33.86 19.20 1.83
CA PRO A 78 33.54 20.62 2.04
C PRO A 78 33.59 21.47 0.77
N ASP A 79 34.42 21.08 -0.21
CA ASP A 79 34.57 21.77 -1.49
C ASP A 79 33.64 21.18 -2.57
N GLY A 80 32.75 20.27 -2.19
CA GLY A 80 31.82 19.58 -3.08
C GLY A 80 30.69 20.50 -3.58
N THR A 81 30.32 20.36 -4.85
CA THR A 81 29.27 21.17 -5.49
C THR A 81 27.89 20.54 -5.46
N LEU A 82 27.77 19.28 -5.00
CA LEU A 82 26.52 18.51 -5.06
C LEU A 82 25.38 19.09 -4.24
N TYR A 83 25.67 19.96 -3.27
CA TYR A 83 24.68 20.44 -2.31
C TYR A 83 24.40 21.95 -2.40
N GLY A 84 24.77 22.54 -3.55
CA GLY A 84 24.58 23.95 -3.83
C GLY A 84 25.58 24.85 -3.07
N SER A 85 25.64 26.11 -3.48
CA SER A 85 26.55 27.13 -2.96
C SER A 85 25.82 28.29 -2.27
N SER A 86 24.50 28.32 -2.35
CA SER A 86 23.64 29.36 -1.77
C SER A 86 22.41 28.76 -1.10
N LEU A 87 21.77 29.54 -0.23
CA LEU A 87 20.54 29.12 0.46
C LEU A 87 19.42 28.74 -0.52
N ILE A 88 19.31 29.45 -1.64
CA ILE A 88 18.27 29.18 -2.64
C ILE A 88 18.56 27.92 -3.45
N GLU A 89 19.83 27.66 -3.79
CA GLU A 89 20.22 26.41 -4.45
C GLU A 89 19.98 25.21 -3.53
N TYR A 90 20.35 25.34 -2.25
CA TYR A 90 20.06 24.33 -1.24
C TYR A 90 18.55 24.04 -1.16
N ALA A 91 17.71 25.07 -1.08
CA ALA A 91 16.26 24.91 -1.01
C ALA A 91 15.70 24.21 -2.26
N HIS A 92 16.17 24.56 -3.45
CA HIS A 92 15.78 23.88 -4.68
C HIS A 92 16.25 22.42 -4.73
N ILE A 93 17.45 22.12 -4.21
CA ILE A 93 17.94 20.74 -4.14
C ILE A 93 17.04 19.90 -3.25
N GLU A 94 16.72 20.40 -2.05
CA GLU A 94 15.81 19.73 -1.12
C GLU A 94 14.40 19.58 -1.72
N GLN A 95 13.87 20.62 -2.38
CA GLN A 95 12.59 20.57 -3.08
C GLN A 95 12.52 19.40 -4.07
N TRP A 96 13.57 19.21 -4.88
CA TRP A 96 13.58 18.13 -5.87
C TRP A 96 13.83 16.75 -5.27
N ILE A 97 14.59 16.67 -4.16
CA ILE A 97 14.74 15.42 -3.40
C ILE A 97 13.40 14.99 -2.82
N ASP A 98 12.66 15.92 -2.22
CA ASP A 98 11.36 15.67 -1.61
C ASP A 98 10.32 15.36 -2.68
N PHE A 99 10.26 16.14 -3.76
CA PHE A 99 9.40 15.84 -4.92
C PHE A 99 9.67 14.45 -5.51
N SER A 100 10.95 14.06 -5.62
CA SER A 100 11.31 12.73 -6.10
C SER A 100 10.81 11.63 -5.16
N ALA A 101 10.87 11.85 -3.86
CA ALA A 101 10.40 10.88 -2.87
C ALA A 101 8.87 10.79 -2.81
N SER A 102 8.18 11.94 -2.76
CA SER A 102 6.73 12.00 -2.54
C SER A 102 5.90 11.78 -3.80
N GLU A 103 6.34 12.29 -4.95
CA GLU A 103 5.56 12.26 -6.17
C GLU A 103 6.00 11.14 -7.12
N ILE A 104 7.31 10.96 -7.30
CA ILE A 104 7.83 9.98 -8.27
C ILE A 104 7.92 8.58 -7.65
N ASP A 105 8.67 8.42 -6.55
CA ASP A 105 8.96 7.10 -5.98
C ASP A 105 7.70 6.41 -5.42
N VAL A 106 6.84 7.18 -4.74
CA VAL A 106 5.55 6.67 -4.23
C VAL A 106 4.65 6.23 -5.38
N SER A 107 4.50 7.04 -6.42
CA SER A 107 3.63 6.69 -7.56
C SER A 107 4.16 5.46 -8.32
N LEU A 108 5.47 5.38 -8.54
CA LEU A 108 6.11 4.20 -9.12
C LEU A 108 5.91 2.95 -8.27
N GLY A 109 6.08 3.05 -6.95
CA GLY A 109 5.85 1.94 -6.02
C GLY A 109 4.39 1.49 -6.01
N ASN A 110 3.45 2.43 -6.03
CA ASN A 110 2.01 2.14 -6.06
C ASN A 110 1.56 1.48 -7.36
N TRP A 111 2.23 1.76 -8.48
CA TRP A 111 1.98 1.07 -9.74
C TRP A 111 2.67 -0.30 -9.81
N LEU A 112 3.96 -0.37 -9.49
CA LEU A 112 4.78 -1.56 -9.73
C LEU A 112 4.58 -2.65 -8.67
N TYR A 113 4.54 -2.31 -7.38
CA TYR A 113 4.54 -3.31 -6.31
C TYR A 113 3.31 -4.23 -6.31
N PRO A 114 2.09 -3.75 -6.62
CA PRO A 114 0.97 -4.65 -6.81
C PRO A 114 1.14 -5.62 -7.98
N ARG A 115 1.70 -5.17 -9.10
CA ARG A 115 1.98 -6.04 -10.26
C ARG A 115 3.00 -7.13 -9.93
N LEU A 116 4.00 -6.81 -9.11
CA LEU A 116 5.00 -7.77 -8.64
C LEU A 116 4.50 -8.69 -7.50
N GLY A 117 3.26 -8.50 -7.02
CA GLY A 117 2.68 -9.29 -5.94
C GLY A 117 3.18 -8.92 -4.53
N TYR A 118 3.85 -7.78 -4.38
CA TYR A 118 4.23 -7.25 -3.06
C TYR A 118 3.09 -6.51 -2.36
N ARG A 119 2.05 -6.14 -3.11
CA ARG A 119 0.81 -5.52 -2.62
C ARG A 119 -0.39 -6.10 -3.37
N VAL A 120 -1.60 -5.88 -2.85
CA VAL A 120 -2.83 -6.28 -3.54
C VAL A 120 -2.99 -5.45 -4.81
N TYR A 121 -3.22 -6.11 -5.94
CA TYR A 121 -3.53 -5.47 -7.22
C TYR A 121 -5.00 -5.07 -7.29
N LEU A 122 -5.26 -3.78 -7.48
CA LEU A 122 -6.58 -3.20 -7.72
C LEU A 122 -6.48 -2.31 -8.97
N PRO A 123 -7.24 -2.59 -10.05
CA PRO A 123 -7.16 -1.79 -11.28
C PRO A 123 -7.36 -0.28 -11.06
N PRO A 124 -8.35 0.19 -10.26
CA PRO A 124 -8.52 1.63 -10.02
C PRO A 124 -7.34 2.28 -9.27
N ALA A 125 -6.68 1.53 -8.38
CA ALA A 125 -5.53 2.04 -7.64
C ALA A 125 -4.30 2.17 -8.55
N GLU A 126 -4.15 1.26 -9.51
CA GLU A 126 -3.12 1.37 -10.54
C GLU A 126 -3.39 2.57 -11.47
N GLU A 127 -4.62 2.75 -11.95
CA GLU A 127 -4.97 3.91 -12.77
C GLU A 127 -4.68 5.23 -12.04
N ALA A 128 -5.04 5.32 -10.75
CA ALA A 128 -4.71 6.48 -9.93
C ALA A 128 -3.20 6.70 -9.75
N ALA A 129 -2.42 5.62 -9.59
CA ALA A 129 -0.96 5.69 -9.51
C ALA A 129 -0.35 6.17 -10.84
N ILE A 130 -0.84 5.67 -11.97
CA ILE A 130 -0.43 6.11 -13.31
C ILE A 130 -0.76 7.59 -13.53
N THR A 131 -1.97 8.03 -13.20
CA THR A 131 -2.37 9.44 -13.33
C THR A 131 -1.51 10.35 -12.45
N SER A 132 -1.24 9.94 -11.21
CA SER A 132 -0.38 10.70 -10.29
C SER A 132 1.04 10.79 -10.81
N LEU A 133 1.60 9.68 -11.30
CA LEU A 133 2.93 9.66 -11.92
C LEU A 133 2.99 10.54 -13.16
N LYS A 134 1.99 10.47 -14.06
CA LYS A 134 1.93 11.32 -15.26
C LYS A 134 1.89 12.80 -14.90
N ARG A 135 1.14 13.19 -13.87
CA ARG A 135 1.12 14.57 -13.37
C ARG A 135 2.50 15.02 -12.89
N ALA A 136 3.17 14.20 -12.11
CA ALA A 136 4.52 14.50 -11.60
C ALA A 136 5.55 14.57 -12.74
N LEU A 137 5.52 13.62 -13.67
CA LEU A 137 6.37 13.62 -14.86
C LEU A 137 6.08 14.81 -15.77
N GLY A 138 4.82 15.25 -15.86
CA GLY A 138 4.44 16.47 -16.58
C GLY A 138 5.11 17.71 -16.00
N ALA A 139 5.02 17.91 -14.68
CA ALA A 139 5.69 19.01 -14.00
C ALA A 139 7.22 18.97 -14.18
N LEU A 140 7.82 17.78 -14.02
CA LEU A 140 9.25 17.57 -14.24
C LEU A 140 9.64 17.84 -15.71
N ASN A 141 8.84 17.40 -16.67
CA ASN A 141 9.05 17.62 -18.10
C ASN A 141 9.02 19.11 -18.45
N THR A 142 8.09 19.87 -17.87
CA THR A 142 8.02 21.32 -18.03
C THR A 142 9.26 22.00 -17.47
N HIS A 143 9.70 21.63 -16.25
CA HIS A 143 10.92 22.19 -15.67
C HIS A 143 12.15 21.90 -16.55
N LEU A 144 12.28 20.67 -17.03
CA LEU A 144 13.40 20.24 -17.85
C LEU A 144 13.35 20.79 -19.29
N ALA A 145 12.27 21.43 -19.73
CA ALA A 145 12.21 21.99 -21.08
C ALA A 145 13.32 23.02 -21.35
N SER A 146 13.66 23.82 -20.34
CA SER A 146 14.70 24.86 -20.40
C SER A 146 15.93 24.57 -19.52
N ASN A 147 15.98 23.43 -18.84
CA ASN A 147 17.04 23.09 -17.90
C ASN A 147 17.71 21.75 -18.25
N THR A 148 19.04 21.72 -18.22
CA THR A 148 19.83 20.48 -18.41
C THR A 148 19.83 19.61 -17.14
N TYR A 149 19.93 20.24 -15.98
CA TYR A 149 19.92 19.63 -14.65
C TYR A 149 18.80 20.25 -13.81
N LEU A 150 18.49 19.66 -12.65
CA LEU A 150 17.38 20.16 -11.83
C LEU A 150 17.67 21.50 -11.16
N VAL A 151 18.93 21.73 -10.77
CA VAL A 151 19.35 22.94 -10.07
C VAL A 151 20.68 23.44 -10.65
N GLY A 152 20.71 24.70 -11.07
CA GLY A 152 21.91 25.33 -11.63
C GLY A 152 22.35 24.72 -12.96
N HIS A 153 23.67 24.65 -13.16
CA HIS A 153 24.28 24.25 -14.44
C HIS A 153 25.13 22.96 -14.35
N GLY A 154 25.04 22.23 -13.25
CA GLY A 154 25.78 20.99 -13.03
C GLY A 154 24.95 19.95 -12.27
N VAL A 155 25.48 18.72 -12.19
CA VAL A 155 24.86 17.64 -11.43
C VAL A 155 24.87 18.00 -9.94
N THR A 156 23.71 17.92 -9.32
CA THR A 156 23.52 18.08 -7.88
C THR A 156 22.97 16.81 -7.24
N LEU A 157 22.83 16.80 -5.93
CA LEU A 157 22.20 15.70 -5.20
C LEU A 157 20.74 15.48 -5.62
N ALA A 158 20.03 16.55 -6.00
CA ALA A 158 18.69 16.46 -6.56
C ALA A 158 18.67 15.56 -7.80
N ASP A 159 19.65 15.73 -8.69
CA ASP A 159 19.75 14.94 -9.91
C ASP A 159 20.02 13.46 -9.63
N ILE A 160 20.95 13.20 -8.71
CA ILE A 160 21.31 11.84 -8.29
C ILE A 160 20.09 11.10 -7.72
N VAL A 161 19.35 11.74 -6.82
CA VAL A 161 18.15 11.14 -6.21
C VAL A 161 17.06 10.94 -7.25
N MET A 162 16.78 11.96 -8.08
CA MET A 162 15.75 11.90 -9.11
C MET A 162 16.01 10.77 -10.11
N VAL A 163 17.22 10.72 -10.66
CA VAL A 163 17.59 9.69 -11.62
C VAL A 163 17.56 8.32 -10.97
N CYS A 164 18.00 8.13 -9.72
CA CYS A 164 17.91 6.81 -9.10
C CYS A 164 16.47 6.31 -8.95
N ASN A 165 15.54 7.19 -8.60
CA ASN A 165 14.12 6.84 -8.50
C ASN A 165 13.50 6.58 -9.88
N LEU A 166 13.75 7.44 -10.88
CA LEU A 166 13.27 7.25 -12.25
C LEU A 166 13.87 6.01 -12.91
N ALA A 167 15.17 5.77 -12.73
CA ALA A 167 15.91 4.64 -13.30
C ALA A 167 15.28 3.30 -12.93
N TYR A 168 14.78 3.18 -11.69
CA TYR A 168 14.04 1.99 -11.28
C TYR A 168 12.78 1.82 -12.12
N GLY A 169 11.96 2.87 -12.25
CA GLY A 169 10.79 2.85 -13.13
C GLY A 169 11.13 2.54 -14.59
N PHE A 170 12.15 3.18 -15.16
CA PHE A 170 12.60 2.96 -16.53
C PHE A 170 13.04 1.51 -16.77
N LYS A 171 13.72 0.86 -15.82
CA LYS A 171 14.12 -0.55 -15.96
C LYS A 171 12.97 -1.54 -15.79
N THR A 172 11.88 -1.16 -15.12
CA THR A 172 10.85 -2.12 -14.71
C THR A 172 9.49 -1.94 -15.37
N ILE A 173 9.04 -0.71 -15.63
CA ILE A 173 7.63 -0.47 -15.99
C ILE A 173 7.38 0.69 -16.96
N LEU A 174 8.29 1.67 -17.03
CA LEU A 174 8.13 2.82 -17.92
C LEU A 174 8.61 2.44 -19.32
N THR A 175 7.70 1.96 -20.15
CA THR A 175 7.97 1.59 -21.55
C THR A 175 8.22 2.82 -22.42
N LYS A 176 8.82 2.61 -23.60
CA LYS A 176 9.05 3.70 -24.56
C LYS A 176 7.77 4.44 -24.94
N SER A 177 6.65 3.73 -25.09
CA SER A 177 5.33 4.31 -25.37
C SER A 177 4.82 5.21 -24.24
N PHE A 178 5.14 4.87 -22.99
CA PHE A 178 4.78 5.69 -21.83
C PHE A 178 5.68 6.93 -21.74
N THR A 179 7.00 6.76 -21.93
CA THR A 179 7.96 7.87 -21.75
C THR A 179 7.96 8.85 -22.91
N SER A 180 7.45 8.49 -24.09
CA SER A 180 7.34 9.41 -25.23
C SER A 180 6.42 10.62 -24.96
N GLU A 181 5.53 10.53 -23.97
CA GLU A 181 4.72 11.67 -23.50
C GLU A 181 5.58 12.74 -22.77
N PHE A 182 6.80 12.38 -22.33
CA PHE A 182 7.69 13.22 -21.51
C PHE A 182 9.12 13.30 -22.10
N PRO A 183 9.29 13.89 -23.29
CA PRO A 183 10.56 13.85 -24.02
C PRO A 183 11.72 14.52 -23.27
N HIS A 184 11.45 15.55 -22.46
CA HIS A 184 12.48 16.25 -21.69
C HIS A 184 12.98 15.44 -20.50
N VAL A 185 12.10 14.63 -19.89
CA VAL A 185 12.46 13.64 -18.86
C VAL A 185 13.27 12.51 -19.47
N GLU A 186 12.87 12.02 -20.66
CA GLU A 186 13.61 10.98 -21.35
C GLU A 186 15.03 11.45 -21.72
N ARG A 187 15.16 12.65 -22.31
CA ARG A 187 16.48 13.25 -22.56
C ARG A 187 17.30 13.37 -21.27
N TYR A 188 16.69 13.84 -20.19
CA TYR A 188 17.36 14.04 -18.91
C TYR A 188 17.93 12.75 -18.32
N ILE A 189 17.13 11.67 -18.24
CA ILE A 189 17.62 10.40 -17.67
C ILE A 189 18.74 9.80 -18.51
N TRP A 190 18.62 9.84 -19.85
CA TRP A 190 19.66 9.33 -20.74
C TRP A 190 20.94 10.15 -20.66
N THR A 191 20.84 11.47 -20.47
CA THR A 191 22.02 12.30 -20.22
C THR A 191 22.74 11.87 -18.95
N LEU A 192 22.02 11.67 -17.84
CA LEU A 192 22.67 11.40 -16.55
C LEU A 192 23.12 9.95 -16.39
N ILE A 193 22.32 8.97 -16.82
CA ILE A 193 22.68 7.55 -16.65
C ILE A 193 23.94 7.17 -17.43
N ASN A 194 24.24 7.91 -18.50
CA ASN A 194 25.44 7.73 -19.32
C ASN A 194 26.65 8.55 -18.83
N GLN A 195 26.51 9.40 -17.82
CA GLN A 195 27.66 10.06 -17.20
C GLN A 195 28.57 9.01 -16.53
N PRO A 196 29.91 9.19 -16.56
CA PRO A 196 30.86 8.19 -16.02
C PRO A 196 30.54 7.76 -14.59
N ASN A 197 30.22 8.72 -13.71
CA ASN A 197 29.92 8.47 -12.30
C ASN A 197 28.62 7.67 -12.09
N PHE A 198 27.62 7.87 -12.94
CA PHE A 198 26.40 7.06 -12.91
C PHE A 198 26.64 5.67 -13.51
N LYS A 199 27.27 5.61 -14.69
CA LYS A 199 27.52 4.36 -15.42
C LYS A 199 28.40 3.40 -14.62
N LYS A 200 29.35 3.90 -13.82
CA LYS A 200 30.17 3.08 -12.93
C LYS A 200 29.34 2.30 -11.89
N ILE A 201 28.23 2.87 -11.42
CA ILE A 201 27.37 2.25 -10.40
C ILE A 201 26.21 1.47 -11.04
N TRP A 202 25.57 2.04 -12.07
CA TRP A 202 24.42 1.43 -12.73
C TRP A 202 24.78 0.35 -13.75
N GLY A 203 26.00 0.40 -14.31
CA GLY A 203 26.40 -0.42 -15.44
C GLY A 203 25.63 -0.08 -16.71
N ASP A 204 25.43 -1.09 -17.56
CA ASP A 204 24.60 -0.94 -18.75
C ASP A 204 23.13 -0.78 -18.37
N PHE A 205 22.47 0.17 -19.03
CA PHE A 205 21.11 0.59 -18.71
C PHE A 205 20.18 0.36 -19.91
N THR A 206 19.13 -0.43 -19.68
CA THR A 206 18.09 -0.72 -20.66
C THR A 206 16.73 -0.34 -20.10
N GLN A 207 15.89 0.24 -20.96
CA GLN A 207 14.51 0.57 -20.62
C GLN A 207 13.61 -0.66 -20.75
N ALA A 208 12.52 -0.71 -19.98
CA ALA A 208 11.52 -1.76 -20.02
C ALA A 208 10.84 -1.81 -21.39
N GLU A 209 10.84 -3.00 -22.01
CA GLU A 209 10.15 -3.22 -23.28
C GLU A 209 8.63 -3.38 -23.08
N SER A 210 8.23 -3.88 -21.91
CA SER A 210 6.83 -4.12 -21.56
C SER A 210 6.59 -3.89 -20.07
N ILE A 211 5.32 -3.62 -19.73
CA ILE A 211 4.86 -3.55 -18.35
C ILE A 211 4.79 -4.99 -17.79
N PRO A 212 5.30 -5.27 -16.59
CA PRO A 212 5.23 -6.60 -15.99
C PRO A 212 3.77 -7.07 -15.89
N PRO A 213 3.48 -8.35 -16.22
CA PRO A 213 2.15 -8.88 -16.03
C PRO A 213 1.77 -8.83 -14.55
N VAL A 214 0.48 -8.70 -14.25
CA VAL A 214 -0.01 -8.82 -12.88
C VAL A 214 0.30 -10.23 -12.40
N ALA A 215 1.11 -10.34 -11.35
CA ALA A 215 1.52 -11.62 -10.79
C ALA A 215 0.27 -12.44 -10.42
N SER A 216 -0.01 -13.49 -11.20
CA SER A 216 -1.10 -14.42 -10.96
C SER A 216 -0.68 -15.48 -9.96
N LYS A 217 -0.64 -15.16 -8.65
CA LYS A 217 -0.38 -16.20 -7.64
C LYS A 217 -1.24 -16.10 -6.39
N LYS A 218 -2.01 -17.19 -6.18
CA LYS A 218 -2.21 -17.85 -4.88
C LYS A 218 -0.98 -17.61 -3.99
N PRO A 219 -1.15 -17.25 -2.71
CA PRO A 219 -0.04 -16.88 -1.83
C PRO A 219 1.07 -17.93 -1.89
N ALA A 220 2.25 -17.51 -2.33
CA ALA A 220 3.43 -18.36 -2.38
C ALA A 220 3.84 -18.70 -0.94
N GLN A 221 3.70 -19.98 -0.57
CA GLN A 221 4.39 -20.51 0.60
C GLN A 221 5.92 -20.38 0.38
N PRO A 222 6.69 -20.02 1.41
CA PRO A 222 8.14 -20.02 1.34
C PRO A 222 8.63 -21.42 0.93
N LYS A 223 9.45 -21.51 -0.11
CA LYS A 223 10.19 -22.73 -0.43
C LYS A 223 11.14 -23.02 0.74
N GLU A 224 10.86 -24.07 1.49
CA GLU A 224 11.84 -24.71 2.36
C GLU A 224 13.04 -25.14 1.51
N SER A 225 14.20 -24.55 1.82
CA SER A 225 15.48 -25.02 1.32
C SER A 225 15.77 -26.39 1.94
N ALA A 226 15.97 -27.38 1.07
CA ALA A 226 16.28 -28.75 1.43
C ALA A 226 17.51 -28.83 2.36
N LYS A 227 17.33 -29.39 3.56
CA LYS A 227 18.44 -29.78 4.44
C LYS A 227 19.14 -31.04 3.91
N PRO A 228 20.48 -31.15 4.01
CA PRO A 228 21.21 -32.35 3.62
C PRO A 228 21.00 -33.51 4.60
N LYS A 229 20.93 -34.73 4.07
CA LYS A 229 20.88 -36.01 4.80
C LYS A 229 22.04 -36.12 5.81
N LYS A 230 21.71 -36.51 7.05
CA LYS A 230 22.66 -37.18 7.97
C LYS A 230 22.15 -38.59 8.26
N GLU A 231 23.05 -39.55 8.10
CA GLU A 231 22.89 -40.96 8.44
C GLU A 231 22.77 -41.14 9.95
N GLU A 232 21.85 -42.00 10.40
CA GLU A 232 21.83 -42.58 11.74
C GLU A 232 22.50 -43.96 11.72
N PRO A 233 23.28 -44.32 12.76
CA PRO A 233 23.42 -45.69 13.19
C PRO A 233 22.40 -46.04 14.30
N LYS A 234 21.84 -47.24 14.15
CA LYS A 234 20.82 -47.93 14.97
C LYS A 234 21.25 -48.27 16.41
N LYS A 235 20.20 -48.58 17.21
CA LYS A 235 20.08 -49.42 18.44
C LYS A 235 19.84 -48.61 19.72
N GLU A 236 19.00 -48.99 20.68
CA GLU A 236 18.26 -50.22 20.99
C GLU A 236 17.15 -49.86 22.01
N VAL A 237 16.09 -50.66 22.08
CA VAL A 237 14.93 -50.51 22.98
C VAL A 237 15.17 -51.22 24.31
N LYS A 238 14.79 -50.61 25.45
CA LYS A 238 14.36 -51.32 26.68
C LYS A 238 13.26 -50.53 27.44
N LYS A 239 12.35 -51.29 28.05
CA LYS A 239 11.06 -50.95 28.68
C LYS A 239 11.15 -50.79 30.21
N GLU A 240 10.01 -50.31 30.77
CA GLU A 240 9.49 -50.37 32.17
C GLU A 240 9.90 -49.21 33.09
N GLU A 241 9.08 -48.58 33.96
CA GLU A 241 7.65 -48.60 34.30
C GLU A 241 7.30 -47.36 35.20
N VAL A 242 6.10 -46.77 35.01
CA VAL A 242 5.13 -46.15 35.97
C VAL A 242 5.50 -45.02 36.99
N LYS A 243 5.03 -43.77 36.70
CA LYS A 243 4.30 -42.68 37.46
C LYS A 243 4.67 -42.28 38.92
N PRO A 244 4.30 -41.07 39.48
CA PRO A 244 3.53 -39.91 38.94
C PRO A 244 4.05 -38.47 39.30
N LYS A 245 3.40 -37.45 38.69
CA LYS A 245 3.26 -36.00 39.04
C LYS A 245 4.14 -35.00 38.27
N GLU A 246 3.48 -34.30 37.34
CA GLU A 246 3.92 -33.11 36.61
C GLU A 246 3.88 -31.86 37.51
N VAL A 247 5.00 -31.14 37.60
CA VAL A 247 5.07 -29.68 37.83
C VAL A 247 6.38 -29.13 37.21
N VAL A 248 6.21 -28.31 36.17
CA VAL A 248 7.00 -27.13 35.73
C VAL A 248 8.12 -27.27 34.66
N GLU A 249 7.96 -26.37 33.67
CA GLU A 249 8.90 -25.76 32.71
C GLU A 249 9.37 -26.56 31.49
N GLU A 250 8.73 -26.29 30.34
CA GLU A 250 9.41 -26.37 29.03
C GLU A 250 8.91 -25.27 28.06
N GLU A 251 9.90 -24.71 27.38
CA GLU A 251 10.00 -23.59 26.45
C GLU A 251 8.80 -23.23 25.56
N GLU A 252 8.50 -21.92 25.50
CA GLU A 252 7.56 -21.28 24.58
C GLU A 252 7.95 -21.53 23.11
N ALA A 253 7.18 -22.40 22.44
CA ALA A 253 7.08 -22.43 20.99
C ALA A 253 6.49 -21.10 20.46
N PRO A 254 6.93 -20.60 19.28
CA PRO A 254 6.55 -19.28 18.80
C PRO A 254 5.05 -19.18 18.50
N LYS A 255 4.40 -18.19 19.11
CA LYS A 255 2.97 -17.86 18.93
C LYS A 255 2.58 -17.76 17.45
N PRO A 256 1.50 -18.43 17.01
CA PRO A 256 0.92 -18.21 15.69
C PRO A 256 0.41 -16.76 15.59
N LYS A 257 0.62 -16.14 14.42
CA LYS A 257 0.03 -14.85 14.04
C LYS A 257 -1.45 -14.84 14.45
N ALA A 258 -1.87 -13.82 15.19
CA ALA A 258 -3.26 -13.65 15.61
C ALA A 258 -4.20 -13.79 14.40
N LYS A 259 -5.04 -14.83 14.40
CA LYS A 259 -6.19 -14.93 13.50
C LYS A 259 -7.18 -13.84 13.90
N ASN A 260 -7.80 -13.17 12.92
CA ASN A 260 -8.82 -12.16 13.19
C ASN A 260 -9.93 -12.82 14.04
N PRO A 261 -10.41 -12.19 15.14
CA PRO A 261 -11.45 -12.76 16.01
C PRO A 261 -12.70 -13.23 15.26
N LEU A 262 -13.03 -12.64 14.11
CA LEU A 262 -14.16 -13.06 13.26
C LEU A 262 -13.92 -14.34 12.46
N ASP A 263 -12.66 -14.73 12.22
CA ASP A 263 -12.30 -16.01 11.61
C ASP A 263 -12.49 -17.20 12.59
N LEU A 264 -12.77 -16.92 13.87
CA LEU A 264 -13.03 -17.91 14.92
C LEU A 264 -14.52 -18.12 15.20
N LEU A 265 -15.41 -17.36 14.55
CA LEU A 265 -16.85 -17.50 14.72
C LEU A 265 -17.37 -18.80 14.06
N PRO A 266 -18.40 -19.45 14.63
CA PRO A 266 -18.98 -20.67 14.08
C PRO A 266 -19.38 -20.49 12.60
N PRO A 267 -19.12 -21.44 11.70
CA PRO A 267 -19.46 -21.32 10.28
C PRO A 267 -20.93 -20.92 10.09
N SER A 268 -21.16 -19.81 9.37
CA SER A 268 -22.51 -19.37 9.02
C SER A 268 -22.98 -20.12 7.78
N LYS A 269 -24.30 -20.33 7.67
CA LYS A 269 -24.91 -20.85 6.44
C LYS A 269 -24.83 -19.84 5.29
N MET A 270 -24.67 -18.55 5.60
CA MET A 270 -24.48 -17.50 4.61
C MET A 270 -23.02 -17.36 4.21
N ILE A 271 -22.72 -17.60 2.93
CA ILE A 271 -21.41 -17.32 2.34
C ILE A 271 -21.46 -15.92 1.72
N LEU A 272 -20.78 -14.96 2.35
CA LEU A 272 -20.81 -13.55 1.94
C LEU A 272 -20.33 -13.34 0.48
N ASP A 273 -19.33 -14.11 0.04
CA ASP A 273 -18.82 -14.04 -1.33
C ASP A 273 -19.86 -14.51 -2.37
N GLU A 274 -20.68 -15.50 -2.02
CA GLU A 274 -21.79 -15.96 -2.87
C GLU A 274 -22.89 -14.91 -2.94
N TRP A 275 -23.23 -14.29 -1.81
CA TRP A 275 -24.12 -13.13 -1.78
C TRP A 275 -23.63 -11.99 -2.68
N LYS A 276 -22.37 -11.56 -2.52
CA LYS A 276 -21.78 -10.48 -3.32
C LYS A 276 -21.75 -10.80 -4.81
N ARG A 277 -21.51 -12.07 -5.16
CA ARG A 277 -21.55 -12.56 -6.54
C ARG A 277 -22.96 -12.55 -7.09
N LEU A 278 -23.95 -13.02 -6.34
CA LEU A 278 -25.37 -12.99 -6.73
C LEU A 278 -25.84 -11.55 -6.96
N TYR A 279 -25.57 -10.66 -6.01
CA TYR A 279 -25.89 -9.23 -6.10
C TYR A 279 -25.27 -8.60 -7.35
N SER A 280 -23.98 -8.86 -7.62
CA SER A 280 -23.27 -8.25 -8.75
C SER A 280 -23.71 -8.78 -10.11
N ASN A 281 -24.20 -10.02 -10.17
CA ASN A 281 -24.64 -10.65 -11.42
C ASN A 281 -26.10 -10.35 -11.76
N THR A 282 -26.88 -9.88 -10.78
CA THR A 282 -28.28 -9.53 -10.99
C THR A 282 -28.36 -8.15 -11.63
N LYS A 283 -28.79 -8.08 -12.90
CA LYS A 283 -28.95 -6.82 -13.64
C LYS A 283 -30.41 -6.43 -13.89
N THR A 284 -31.32 -7.40 -13.83
CA THR A 284 -32.78 -7.24 -13.97
C THR A 284 -33.47 -8.13 -12.93
N ASN A 285 -34.74 -7.84 -12.63
CA ASN A 285 -35.55 -8.56 -11.65
C ASN A 285 -34.90 -8.66 -10.25
N PHE A 286 -34.43 -7.52 -9.75
CA PHE A 286 -33.66 -7.44 -8.49
C PHE A 286 -34.40 -8.08 -7.30
N ARG A 287 -35.72 -7.90 -7.23
CA ARG A 287 -36.57 -8.53 -6.20
C ARG A 287 -36.60 -10.05 -6.26
N GLU A 288 -36.78 -10.60 -7.46
CA GLU A 288 -36.98 -12.04 -7.66
C GLU A 288 -35.66 -12.85 -7.54
N VAL A 289 -34.52 -12.20 -7.82
CA VAL A 289 -33.21 -12.86 -7.87
C VAL A 289 -32.33 -12.45 -6.70
N ALA A 290 -31.98 -11.16 -6.58
CA ALA A 290 -31.04 -10.69 -5.55
C ALA A 290 -31.71 -10.64 -4.17
N ILE A 291 -32.87 -10.01 -4.02
CA ILE A 291 -33.54 -9.91 -2.71
C ILE A 291 -34.02 -11.28 -2.23
N LYS A 292 -34.64 -12.08 -3.11
CA LYS A 292 -35.03 -13.45 -2.74
C LYS A 292 -33.81 -14.27 -2.31
N GLY A 293 -32.74 -14.27 -3.10
CA GLY A 293 -31.52 -14.99 -2.76
C GLY A 293 -30.84 -14.46 -1.51
N PHE A 294 -30.90 -13.15 -1.24
CA PHE A 294 -30.43 -12.55 0.00
C PHE A 294 -31.10 -13.21 1.21
N TRP A 295 -32.44 -13.21 1.23
CA TRP A 295 -33.21 -13.76 2.35
C TRP A 295 -33.12 -15.29 2.44
N ASP A 296 -33.00 -15.99 1.32
CA ASP A 296 -32.77 -17.44 1.29
C ASP A 296 -31.40 -17.82 1.88
N MET A 297 -30.39 -16.96 1.70
CA MET A 297 -29.04 -17.15 2.24
C MET A 297 -28.85 -16.54 3.64
N TYR A 298 -29.69 -15.59 4.05
CA TYR A 298 -29.47 -14.79 5.25
C TYR A 298 -29.52 -15.65 6.52
N ASP A 299 -28.47 -15.55 7.32
CA ASP A 299 -28.31 -16.29 8.56
C ASP A 299 -28.19 -15.31 9.73
N SER A 300 -29.26 -15.21 10.53
CA SER A 300 -29.36 -14.29 11.66
C SER A 300 -28.44 -14.63 12.83
N GLU A 301 -27.98 -15.88 12.93
CA GLU A 301 -26.99 -16.30 13.95
C GLU A 301 -25.56 -15.93 13.50
N GLY A 302 -25.34 -15.89 12.19
CA GLY A 302 -24.04 -15.61 11.59
C GLY A 302 -23.80 -14.14 11.20
N TYR A 303 -24.84 -13.38 10.90
CA TYR A 303 -24.73 -12.01 10.40
C TYR A 303 -25.79 -11.10 11.01
N SER A 304 -25.40 -9.84 11.23
CA SER A 304 -26.29 -8.80 11.71
C SER A 304 -26.45 -7.72 10.65
N LEU A 305 -27.69 -7.23 10.52
CA LEU A 305 -28.05 -6.11 9.66
C LEU A 305 -28.20 -4.84 10.50
N TRP A 306 -27.72 -3.73 9.96
CA TRP A 306 -27.72 -2.43 10.62
C TRP A 306 -28.11 -1.34 9.63
N PHE A 307 -29.03 -0.47 10.04
CA PHE A 307 -29.23 0.83 9.40
C PHE A 307 -28.22 1.83 9.95
N CYS A 308 -27.66 2.67 9.08
CA CYS A 308 -26.85 3.82 9.47
C CYS A 308 -27.42 5.11 8.88
N ASP A 309 -27.87 6.03 9.74
CA ASP A 309 -28.37 7.34 9.32
C ASP A 309 -27.34 8.41 9.71
N TYR A 310 -26.91 9.28 8.77
CA TYR A 310 -25.92 10.31 9.07
C TYR A 310 -26.52 11.40 9.98
N LYS A 311 -25.79 11.78 11.03
CA LYS A 311 -26.31 12.69 12.08
C LYS A 311 -26.41 14.14 11.64
N TYR A 312 -25.55 14.59 10.73
CA TYR A 312 -25.37 16.01 10.38
C TYR A 312 -25.84 16.32 8.95
N ASN A 313 -27.02 15.84 8.55
CA ASN A 313 -27.51 16.02 7.18
C ASN A 313 -27.63 17.50 6.78
N ASP A 314 -27.89 18.40 7.71
CA ASP A 314 -28.00 19.85 7.45
C ASP A 314 -26.71 20.46 6.87
N GLU A 315 -25.55 19.83 7.07
CA GLU A 315 -24.27 20.27 6.51
C GLU A 315 -24.06 19.85 5.05
N ASN A 316 -24.90 18.94 4.53
CA ASN A 316 -24.75 18.38 3.19
C ASN A 316 -25.44 19.28 2.16
N THR A 317 -24.89 20.48 1.95
CA THR A 317 -25.46 21.49 1.05
C THR A 317 -25.00 21.37 -0.40
N VAL A 318 -23.96 20.58 -0.65
CA VAL A 318 -23.38 20.38 -1.99
C VAL A 318 -23.31 18.89 -2.31
N SER A 319 -23.94 18.50 -3.42
CA SER A 319 -24.10 17.09 -3.85
C SER A 319 -22.75 16.39 -4.04
N PHE A 320 -21.83 17.00 -4.80
CA PHE A 320 -20.48 16.48 -5.03
C PHE A 320 -19.67 16.29 -3.74
N VAL A 321 -19.79 17.21 -2.78
CA VAL A 321 -19.08 17.12 -1.49
C VAL A 321 -19.65 15.97 -0.66
N THR A 322 -20.97 15.83 -0.64
CA THR A 322 -21.68 14.74 0.04
C THR A 322 -21.29 13.38 -0.56
N LEU A 323 -21.21 13.29 -1.88
CA LEU A 323 -20.72 12.11 -2.60
C LEU A 323 -19.30 11.72 -2.20
N ASN A 324 -18.39 12.69 -2.12
CA ASN A 324 -17.01 12.44 -1.70
C ASN A 324 -16.90 12.02 -0.24
N LYS A 325 -17.71 12.60 0.65
CA LYS A 325 -17.79 12.19 2.06
C LYS A 325 -18.17 10.70 2.18
N VAL A 326 -19.23 10.27 1.48
CA VAL A 326 -19.65 8.86 1.46
C VAL A 326 -18.56 7.96 0.87
N SER A 327 -17.89 8.39 -0.21
CA SER A 327 -16.76 7.64 -0.78
C SER A 327 -15.60 7.49 0.19
N GLY A 328 -15.26 8.53 0.95
CA GLY A 328 -14.22 8.49 1.97
C GLY A 328 -14.56 7.52 3.11
N PHE A 329 -15.82 7.52 3.56
CA PHE A 329 -16.31 6.55 4.55
C PHE A 329 -16.15 5.11 4.05
N LEU A 330 -16.58 4.82 2.81
CA LEU A 330 -16.44 3.48 2.23
C LEU A 330 -14.97 3.04 2.06
N GLN A 331 -14.05 3.96 1.78
CA GLN A 331 -12.62 3.67 1.73
C GLN A 331 -12.04 3.28 3.09
N ARG A 332 -12.48 3.95 4.16
CA ARG A 332 -12.05 3.60 5.54
C ARG A 332 -12.62 2.25 5.98
N MET A 333 -13.79 1.88 5.49
CA MET A 333 -14.42 0.58 5.74
C MET A 333 -13.73 -0.60 5.02
N ASP A 334 -12.72 -0.37 4.18
CA ASP A 334 -12.06 -1.41 3.36
C ASP A 334 -11.45 -2.57 4.17
N LEU A 335 -10.99 -2.26 5.38
CA LEU A 335 -10.54 -3.24 6.38
C LEU A 335 -11.62 -4.28 6.76
N ALA A 336 -12.90 -3.93 6.63
CA ALA A 336 -14.04 -4.81 6.88
C ALA A 336 -14.53 -5.53 5.61
N ARG A 337 -13.92 -5.31 4.43
CA ARG A 337 -14.45 -5.80 3.14
C ARG A 337 -14.66 -7.31 3.11
N LYS A 338 -13.77 -8.08 3.74
CA LYS A 338 -13.92 -9.55 3.82
C LYS A 338 -15.12 -10.00 4.68
N TYR A 339 -15.58 -9.17 5.60
CA TYR A 339 -16.57 -9.53 6.64
C TYR A 339 -17.86 -8.70 6.57
N ALA A 340 -17.97 -7.77 5.61
CA ALA A 340 -19.10 -6.87 5.51
C ALA A 340 -19.57 -6.68 4.07
N PHE A 341 -20.85 -6.34 3.94
CA PHE A 341 -21.47 -5.80 2.74
C PHE A 341 -22.23 -4.54 3.16
N GLY A 342 -22.14 -3.48 2.38
CA GLY A 342 -22.74 -2.20 2.72
C GLY A 342 -23.38 -1.53 1.52
N LYS A 343 -24.36 -0.68 1.78
CA LYS A 343 -25.03 0.12 0.78
C LYS A 343 -25.31 1.49 1.37
N MET A 344 -24.90 2.55 0.69
CA MET A 344 -25.09 3.93 1.10
C MET A 344 -25.91 4.66 0.03
N LEU A 345 -27.04 5.21 0.42
CA LEU A 345 -27.92 6.02 -0.41
C LEU A 345 -27.75 7.50 -0.05
N ILE A 346 -27.72 8.34 -1.07
CA ILE A 346 -27.79 9.79 -0.93
C ILE A 346 -29.13 10.20 -1.53
N ILE A 347 -30.01 10.74 -0.70
CA ILE A 347 -31.39 11.06 -1.06
C ILE A 347 -31.65 12.56 -0.89
N GLY A 348 -32.54 13.08 -1.72
CA GLY A 348 -32.91 14.50 -1.76
C GLY A 348 -32.70 15.10 -3.15
N ALA A 349 -33.73 15.77 -3.67
CA ALA A 349 -33.65 16.48 -4.95
C ALA A 349 -32.88 17.81 -4.84
N GLU A 350 -32.93 18.43 -3.66
CA GLU A 350 -32.25 19.69 -3.32
C GLU A 350 -31.58 19.57 -1.94
N ALA A 351 -30.64 20.46 -1.66
CA ALA A 351 -29.98 20.53 -0.37
C ALA A 351 -30.98 20.85 0.78
N PRO A 352 -30.76 20.33 2.00
CA PRO A 352 -29.67 19.43 2.41
C PRO A 352 -29.89 17.96 2.00
N TYR A 353 -28.83 17.31 1.49
CA TYR A 353 -28.88 15.91 1.09
C TYR A 353 -28.76 14.97 2.29
N LYS A 354 -29.64 13.97 2.35
CA LYS A 354 -29.63 12.98 3.44
C LYS A 354 -28.81 11.77 3.05
N VAL A 355 -27.97 11.31 3.96
CA VAL A 355 -27.15 10.10 3.77
C VAL A 355 -27.69 8.99 4.66
N LYS A 356 -28.11 7.90 4.04
CA LYS A 356 -28.61 6.70 4.72
C LYS A 356 -27.84 5.47 4.25
N GLY A 357 -27.73 4.45 5.07
CA GLY A 357 -27.06 3.23 4.67
C GLY A 357 -27.56 1.98 5.36
N LEU A 358 -27.22 0.86 4.76
CA LEU A 358 -27.53 -0.50 5.18
C LEU A 358 -26.22 -1.27 5.22
N TRP A 359 -25.93 -1.91 6.34
CA TRP A 359 -24.72 -2.70 6.52
C TRP A 359 -25.04 -4.10 7.05
N LEU A 360 -24.45 -5.08 6.40
CA LEU A 360 -24.41 -6.47 6.83
C LEU A 360 -23.01 -6.75 7.36
N PHE A 361 -22.89 -7.11 8.64
CA PHE A 361 -21.64 -7.48 9.26
C PHE A 361 -21.65 -8.95 9.69
N ARG A 362 -20.48 -9.60 9.59
CA ARG A 362 -20.25 -10.92 10.16
C ARG A 362 -20.27 -10.85 11.69
N GLY A 363 -21.13 -11.67 12.31
CA GLY A 363 -21.36 -11.69 13.75
C GLY A 363 -22.66 -10.96 14.14
N THR A 364 -23.02 -11.05 15.42
CA THR A 364 -24.26 -10.48 15.97
C THR A 364 -24.18 -8.98 16.24
N GLU A 365 -22.97 -8.42 16.21
CA GLU A 365 -22.64 -7.03 16.52
C GLU A 365 -21.74 -6.44 15.43
N ILE A 366 -21.63 -5.11 15.42
CA ILE A 366 -20.65 -4.41 14.57
C ILE A 366 -19.24 -4.81 15.05
N PRO A 367 -18.35 -5.28 14.17
CA PRO A 367 -17.05 -5.77 14.61
C PRO A 367 -16.22 -4.68 15.29
N GLN A 368 -15.63 -4.99 16.45
CA GLN A 368 -14.89 -4.01 17.26
C GLN A 368 -13.77 -3.31 16.49
N PHE A 369 -13.02 -4.03 15.65
CA PHE A 369 -11.96 -3.44 14.82
C PHE A 369 -12.47 -2.39 13.82
N VAL A 370 -13.76 -2.45 13.43
CA VAL A 370 -14.38 -1.41 12.60
C VAL A 370 -14.64 -0.16 13.43
N LEU A 371 -15.06 -0.32 14.69
CA LEU A 371 -15.25 0.80 15.61
C LEU A 371 -13.92 1.45 16.00
N ASP A 372 -12.86 0.67 16.19
CA ASP A 372 -11.55 1.16 16.61
C ASP A 372 -10.82 1.92 15.49
N GLU A 373 -10.94 1.47 14.24
CA GLU A 373 -10.18 2.03 13.10
C GLU A 373 -10.99 3.03 12.26
N CYS A 374 -12.33 3.02 12.32
CA CYS A 374 -13.19 3.90 11.56
C CYS A 374 -13.89 4.93 12.48
N TYR A 375 -13.21 6.04 12.77
CA TYR A 375 -13.75 7.13 13.60
C TYR A 375 -15.05 7.74 13.06
N ASP A 376 -15.30 7.62 11.75
CA ASP A 376 -16.55 8.08 11.13
C ASP A 376 -17.79 7.34 11.63
N MET A 377 -17.63 6.13 12.20
CA MET A 377 -18.75 5.35 12.72
C MET A 377 -19.56 6.15 13.75
N GLU A 378 -18.93 7.07 14.47
CA GLU A 378 -19.57 7.97 15.43
C GLU A 378 -20.44 9.06 14.79
N LEU A 379 -20.20 9.38 13.50
CA LEU A 379 -20.97 10.38 12.74
C LEU A 379 -22.31 9.84 12.24
N TYR A 380 -22.52 8.52 12.36
CA TYR A 380 -23.75 7.85 12.00
C TYR A 380 -24.49 7.34 13.24
N GLU A 381 -25.81 7.35 13.19
CA GLU A 381 -26.67 6.65 14.14
C GLU A 381 -26.89 5.22 13.62
N TRP A 382 -26.47 4.23 14.40
CA TRP A 382 -26.57 2.82 14.03
C TRP A 382 -27.74 2.15 14.74
N LYS A 383 -28.65 1.55 13.97
CA LYS A 383 -29.80 0.81 14.49
C LYS A 383 -29.79 -0.59 13.92
N LYS A 384 -29.80 -1.60 14.79
CA LYS A 384 -29.88 -3.00 14.37
C LYS A 384 -31.25 -3.24 13.73
N VAL A 385 -31.25 -3.87 12.57
CA VAL A 385 -32.49 -4.20 11.85
C VAL A 385 -33.21 -5.32 12.59
N ASP A 386 -34.48 -5.12 12.89
CA ASP A 386 -35.35 -6.20 13.32
C ASP A 386 -35.91 -6.95 12.11
N ILE A 387 -35.42 -8.16 11.89
CA ILE A 387 -35.85 -9.01 10.79
C ILE A 387 -37.28 -9.55 10.98
N ASN A 388 -37.88 -9.42 12.16
CA ASN A 388 -39.27 -9.83 12.37
C ASN A 388 -40.25 -8.69 12.03
N ASP A 389 -39.74 -7.47 11.87
CA ASP A 389 -40.51 -6.31 11.44
C ASP A 389 -40.55 -6.24 9.91
N GLU A 390 -41.73 -6.50 9.34
CA GLU A 390 -41.95 -6.49 7.89
C GLU A 390 -41.70 -5.12 7.26
N ALA A 391 -41.89 -4.01 8.00
CA ALA A 391 -41.57 -2.68 7.50
C ALA A 391 -40.06 -2.45 7.39
N GLN A 392 -39.28 -2.97 8.34
CA GLN A 392 -37.82 -2.89 8.30
C GLN A 392 -37.22 -3.82 7.24
N LYS A 393 -37.76 -5.03 7.07
CA LYS A 393 -37.42 -5.91 5.94
C LYS A 393 -37.65 -5.25 4.60
N GLU A 394 -38.80 -4.59 4.44
CA GLU A 394 -39.11 -3.91 3.19
C GLU A 394 -38.17 -2.72 2.95
N ARG A 395 -37.80 -1.98 4.01
CA ARG A 395 -36.76 -0.95 3.93
C ARG A 395 -35.41 -1.52 3.49
N VAL A 396 -34.99 -2.68 4.01
CA VAL A 396 -33.77 -3.39 3.58
C VAL A 396 -33.84 -3.72 2.09
N ASN A 397 -34.97 -4.25 1.61
CA ASN A 397 -35.16 -4.58 0.19
C ASN A 397 -34.98 -3.36 -0.70
N GLN A 398 -35.66 -2.27 -0.34
CA GLN A 398 -35.62 -1.00 -1.08
C GLN A 398 -34.19 -0.43 -1.16
N MET A 399 -33.40 -0.57 -0.09
CA MET A 399 -32.00 -0.12 -0.10
C MET A 399 -31.10 -1.03 -0.96
N ILE A 400 -31.33 -2.33 -0.95
CA ILE A 400 -30.57 -3.30 -1.74
C ILE A 400 -30.79 -3.07 -3.25
N GLU A 401 -32.03 -2.77 -3.66
CA GLU A 401 -32.41 -2.59 -5.07
C GLU A 401 -32.29 -1.16 -5.62
N ASP A 402 -31.82 -0.21 -4.82
CA ASP A 402 -31.76 1.22 -5.21
C ASP A 402 -33.14 1.78 -5.60
N ALA A 403 -34.17 1.48 -4.79
CA ALA A 403 -35.53 1.91 -5.08
C ALA A 403 -35.61 3.45 -5.21
N GLU A 404 -36.25 3.92 -6.28
CA GLU A 404 -36.51 5.33 -6.52
C GLU A 404 -38.02 5.54 -6.75
N PRO A 405 -38.71 6.39 -5.97
CA PRO A 405 -38.20 7.16 -4.82
C PRO A 405 -37.97 6.29 -3.56
N PHE A 406 -36.98 6.66 -2.74
CA PHE A 406 -36.70 6.00 -1.46
C PHE A 406 -37.25 6.84 -0.30
N GLU A 407 -38.10 6.25 0.56
CA GLU A 407 -38.79 6.96 1.65
C GLU A 407 -39.56 8.23 1.19
N GLY A 408 -39.99 8.26 -0.07
CA GLY A 408 -40.69 9.41 -0.65
C GLY A 408 -39.78 10.53 -1.17
N GLU A 409 -38.46 10.34 -1.14
CA GLU A 409 -37.46 11.29 -1.65
C GLU A 409 -36.74 10.74 -2.90
N ALA A 410 -36.28 11.64 -3.77
CA ALA A 410 -35.51 11.28 -4.96
C ALA A 410 -34.16 10.68 -4.56
N LEU A 411 -33.74 9.62 -5.27
CA LEU A 411 -32.45 8.99 -5.06
C LEU A 411 -31.40 9.70 -5.93
N LEU A 412 -30.47 10.41 -5.30
CA LEU A 412 -29.43 11.15 -6.02
C LEU A 412 -28.30 10.22 -6.47
N ASP A 413 -27.85 9.33 -5.58
CA ASP A 413 -26.82 8.34 -5.88
C ASP A 413 -26.87 7.18 -4.87
N ALA A 414 -26.34 6.03 -5.29
CA ALA A 414 -26.26 4.84 -4.48
C ALA A 414 -24.89 4.15 -4.60
N LYS A 415 -24.19 4.02 -3.48
CA LYS A 415 -22.85 3.42 -3.42
C LYS A 415 -22.89 2.08 -2.72
N CYS A 416 -22.34 1.06 -3.37
CA CYS A 416 -22.24 -0.28 -2.84
C CYS A 416 -20.83 -0.59 -2.33
N PHE A 417 -20.75 -1.13 -1.12
CA PHE A 417 -19.55 -1.67 -0.49
C PHE A 417 -19.60 -3.19 -0.52
N LYS A 418 -18.69 -3.81 -1.26
CA LYS A 418 -18.59 -5.25 -1.43
C LYS A 418 -17.16 -5.71 -1.60
#